data_AF-A0A971LE07-F1
#
_entry.id   AF-A0A971LE07-F1
#
_cell.length_a   1.000
_cell.length_b   1.000
_cell.length_c   1.000
_cell.angle_alpha   90.00
_cell.angle_beta   90.00
_cell.angle_gamma   90.00
#
_symmetry.space_group_name_H-M   'P 1'
#
loop_
_entity.id
_entity.type
_entity.pdbx_description
1 polymer ?
#
loop_
_entity_poly.entity_id
_entity_poly.type
_entity_poly.pdbx_seq_one_letter_code
_entity_poly.pdbx_strand_id
1 'polypeptide(L)'
;LPDDLVFADEERITTHAEMHNTYGHNMVKATFSGWRRHSDVRPFVITRACYAGSQKYTIAWTGDNHSIWAHLQMAIPQLCNMGLSGMSYAGTDVGGFGSDVTPELMARWVQVGCFSPFFRSHCAKFSANQEPWVMPPAVLDIFRKYVELRYQLLPYFYDAARSCSLTGLPMMAPLVLYWQNDPNVRELNDEFMLGRNLLIAPVVEQGATKRLVYLPAGSWYDYWTHELIEGGQHIIVDAPLDVCQIYVRAGTILPKYPLQQYVGEIPAAELKLIVEVYEARTSEDVSEHMGSAGVEDDVSEHVSSSPIGHVDAFYQHYRDNGTDYAYENGEYNLYHFSVDAAGKLVIERPHQGYVDYAEIEAIYIR
;
A
#
# COMPACT_ATOMS: atom_id res chain seq x y z
N LEU A 1 29.26 -8.14 -22.35
CA LEU A 1 30.40 -8.05 -21.41
C LEU A 1 31.46 -9.04 -21.89
N PRO A 2 32.76 -8.77 -21.70
CA PRO A 2 33.81 -9.74 -22.02
C PRO A 2 33.64 -11.03 -21.21
N ASP A 3 33.91 -12.19 -21.82
CA ASP A 3 33.77 -13.50 -21.16
C ASP A 3 34.86 -13.75 -20.10
N ASP A 4 35.93 -12.97 -20.11
CA ASP A 4 37.07 -13.02 -19.19
C ASP A 4 36.91 -12.08 -17.98
N LEU A 5 35.74 -11.49 -17.77
CA LEU A 5 35.48 -10.69 -16.58
C LEU A 5 35.42 -11.58 -15.34
N VAL A 6 36.41 -11.43 -14.47
CA VAL A 6 36.53 -12.20 -13.23
C VAL A 6 35.82 -11.51 -12.06
N PHE A 7 34.98 -12.25 -11.37
CA PHE A 7 34.32 -11.84 -10.12
C PHE A 7 34.89 -12.64 -8.93
N ALA A 8 34.58 -12.20 -7.72
CA ALA A 8 34.86 -12.92 -6.49
C ALA A 8 33.57 -13.13 -5.69
N ASP A 9 33.35 -14.36 -5.24
CA ASP A 9 32.39 -14.75 -4.23
C ASP A 9 33.18 -15.12 -2.97
N GLU A 10 33.34 -14.16 -2.07
CA GLU A 10 34.29 -14.22 -0.96
C GLU A 10 35.71 -14.54 -1.45
N GLU A 11 36.27 -15.69 -1.08
CA GLU A 11 37.61 -16.12 -1.48
C GLU A 11 37.63 -16.86 -2.84
N ARG A 12 36.46 -17.18 -3.39
CA ARG A 12 36.32 -17.97 -4.61
C ARG A 12 36.26 -17.07 -5.85
N ILE A 13 37.20 -17.28 -6.76
CA ILE A 13 37.15 -16.70 -8.10
C ILE A 13 35.96 -17.29 -8.86
N THR A 14 35.13 -16.43 -9.46
CA THR A 14 33.92 -16.81 -10.20
C THR A 14 33.75 -15.97 -11.47
N THR A 15 32.76 -16.31 -12.30
CA THR A 15 32.48 -15.70 -13.61
C THR A 15 31.30 -14.74 -13.54
N HIS A 16 31.19 -13.87 -14.55
CA HIS A 16 30.00 -13.04 -14.70
C HIS A 16 28.70 -13.85 -14.79
N ALA A 17 28.73 -15.01 -15.46
CA ALA A 17 27.54 -15.84 -15.67
C ALA A 17 26.92 -16.30 -14.34
N GLU A 18 27.76 -16.63 -13.35
CA GLU A 18 27.30 -17.02 -12.02
C GLU A 18 26.82 -15.79 -11.21
N MET A 19 27.51 -14.65 -11.33
CA MET A 19 27.26 -13.46 -10.51
C MET A 19 26.24 -12.47 -11.08
N HIS A 20 25.82 -12.62 -12.33
CA HIS A 20 25.01 -11.63 -13.05
C HIS A 20 23.76 -11.21 -12.25
N ASN A 21 22.97 -12.19 -11.82
CA ASN A 21 21.69 -11.95 -11.14
C ASN A 21 21.85 -11.51 -9.67
N THR A 22 22.99 -11.80 -9.03
CA THR A 22 23.25 -11.40 -7.63
C THR A 22 24.03 -10.09 -7.54
N TYR A 23 24.56 -9.57 -8.65
CA TYR A 23 25.33 -8.33 -8.65
C TYR A 23 24.53 -7.15 -8.07
N GLY A 24 23.30 -6.93 -8.55
CA GLY A 24 22.43 -5.86 -8.04
C GLY A 24 22.07 -6.04 -6.56
N HIS A 25 21.83 -7.30 -6.14
CA HIS A 25 21.61 -7.64 -4.73
C HIS A 25 22.82 -7.30 -3.84
N ASN A 26 24.01 -7.70 -4.26
CA ASN A 26 25.23 -7.45 -3.51
C ASN A 26 25.59 -5.96 -3.46
N MET A 27 25.37 -5.24 -4.56
CA MET A 27 25.54 -3.79 -4.60
C MET A 27 24.65 -3.10 -3.56
N VAL A 28 23.35 -3.43 -3.55
CA VAL A 28 22.40 -2.78 -2.65
C VAL A 28 22.60 -3.17 -1.19
N LYS A 29 22.97 -4.43 -0.93
CA LYS A 29 23.38 -4.91 0.40
C LYS A 29 24.60 -4.15 0.91
N ALA A 30 25.62 -3.94 0.06
CA ALA A 30 26.81 -3.18 0.44
C ALA A 30 26.47 -1.72 0.77
N THR A 31 25.61 -1.07 -0.01
CA THR A 31 25.13 0.29 0.28
C THR A 31 24.37 0.35 1.60
N PHE A 32 23.43 -0.56 1.83
CA PHE A 32 22.66 -0.66 3.08
C PHE A 32 23.58 -0.86 4.29
N SER A 33 24.49 -1.84 4.23
CA SER A 33 25.45 -2.12 5.31
C SER A 33 26.41 -0.96 5.54
N GLY A 34 26.82 -0.26 4.48
CA GLY A 34 27.59 0.97 4.58
C GLY A 34 26.87 2.03 5.40
N TRP A 35 25.61 2.32 5.07
CA TRP A 35 24.78 3.28 5.81
C TRP A 35 24.62 2.88 7.28
N ARG A 36 24.28 1.62 7.57
CA ARG A 36 24.07 1.12 8.93
C ARG A 36 25.30 1.21 9.84
N ARG A 37 26.52 1.32 9.28
CA ARG A 37 27.74 1.59 10.07
C ARG A 37 27.91 3.06 10.46
N HIS A 38 27.19 3.97 9.82
CA HIS A 38 27.35 5.42 9.99
C HIS A 38 26.13 6.11 10.60
N SER A 39 24.94 5.50 10.54
CA SER A 39 23.70 6.09 11.04
C SER A 39 22.72 5.03 11.55
N ASP A 40 22.01 5.39 12.62
CA ASP A 40 20.89 4.61 13.16
C ASP A 40 19.55 4.93 12.46
N VAL A 41 19.51 5.91 11.55
CA VAL A 41 18.33 6.20 10.74
C VAL A 41 18.12 5.08 9.71
N ARG A 42 16.85 4.71 9.45
CA ARG A 42 16.49 3.69 8.45
C ARG A 42 17.02 4.12 7.07
N PRO A 43 17.79 3.27 6.36
CA PRO A 43 18.28 3.59 5.03
C PRO A 43 17.14 3.67 4.02
N PHE A 44 17.12 4.72 3.21
CA PHE A 44 16.28 4.81 2.02
C PHE A 44 17.13 4.50 0.78
N VAL A 45 17.18 3.23 0.38
CA VAL A 45 17.96 2.77 -0.77
C VAL A 45 17.02 2.28 -1.86
N ILE A 46 17.10 2.88 -3.06
CA ILE A 46 16.32 2.48 -4.24
C ILE A 46 17.23 1.71 -5.20
N THR A 47 16.76 0.58 -5.71
CA THR A 47 17.46 -0.17 -6.77
C THR A 47 16.54 -0.50 -7.96
N ARG A 48 17.15 -0.75 -9.13
CA ARG A 48 16.48 -1.38 -10.29
C ARG A 48 16.66 -2.89 -10.30
N ALA A 49 17.85 -3.36 -9.93
CA ALA A 49 18.25 -4.75 -10.07
C ALA A 49 18.26 -5.42 -8.71
N CYS A 50 17.53 -6.54 -8.61
CA CYS A 50 17.34 -7.30 -7.38
C CYS A 50 17.58 -8.80 -7.63
N TYR A 51 17.74 -9.53 -6.53
CA TYR A 51 17.61 -10.98 -6.47
C TYR A 51 16.67 -11.34 -5.31
N ALA A 52 16.29 -12.62 -5.18
CA ALA A 52 15.55 -13.09 -4.01
C ALA A 52 16.28 -12.69 -2.71
N GLY A 53 15.57 -12.07 -1.76
CA GLY A 53 16.14 -11.58 -0.50
C GLY A 53 16.57 -10.11 -0.52
N SER A 54 16.53 -9.42 -1.67
CA SER A 54 16.87 -7.99 -1.76
C SER A 54 15.96 -7.09 -0.91
N GLN A 55 14.73 -7.49 -0.60
CA GLN A 55 13.77 -6.70 0.19
C GLN A 55 14.28 -6.33 1.59
N LYS A 56 15.27 -7.05 2.10
CA LYS A 56 15.92 -6.76 3.39
C LYS A 56 16.75 -5.47 3.38
N TYR A 57 17.07 -4.96 2.19
CA TYR A 57 18.10 -3.93 2.02
C TYR A 57 17.61 -2.73 1.20
N THR A 58 16.44 -2.79 0.56
CA THR A 58 16.06 -1.81 -0.46
C THR A 58 14.57 -1.78 -0.76
N ILE A 59 14.13 -0.65 -1.30
CA ILE A 59 12.91 -0.55 -2.10
C ILE A 59 13.27 -0.63 -3.59
N ALA A 60 12.30 -0.99 -4.44
CA ALA A 60 12.53 -1.13 -5.87
C ALA A 60 11.70 -0.13 -6.69
N TRP A 61 12.20 0.19 -7.89
CA TRP A 61 11.36 0.72 -8.95
C TRP A 61 11.45 -0.17 -10.19
N THR A 62 10.37 -0.22 -10.97
CA THR A 62 10.18 -1.19 -12.06
C THR A 62 11.02 -0.94 -13.31
N GLY A 63 11.87 0.09 -13.32
CA GLY A 63 12.69 0.43 -14.47
C GLY A 63 12.01 1.41 -15.43
N ASP A 64 12.58 1.51 -16.62
CA ASP A 64 12.34 2.59 -17.59
C ASP A 64 11.03 2.35 -18.37
N ASN A 65 9.87 2.42 -17.69
CA ASN A 65 8.57 2.32 -18.34
C ASN A 65 8.32 3.52 -19.27
N HIS A 66 7.52 3.32 -20.31
CA HIS A 66 7.14 4.39 -21.25
C HIS A 66 5.77 5.00 -20.91
N SER A 67 5.61 6.28 -21.27
CA SER A 67 4.39 7.09 -21.21
C SER A 67 3.31 6.61 -22.20
N ILE A 68 2.85 5.36 -22.06
CA ILE A 68 1.81 4.71 -22.88
C ILE A 68 0.83 3.91 -22.02
N TRP A 69 -0.42 3.78 -22.47
CA TRP A 69 -1.49 3.09 -21.74
C TRP A 69 -1.16 1.62 -21.43
N ALA A 70 -0.53 0.89 -22.36
CA ALA A 70 -0.14 -0.50 -22.13
C ALA A 70 0.78 -0.66 -20.91
N HIS A 71 1.65 0.32 -20.64
CA HIS A 71 2.52 0.29 -19.46
C HIS A 71 1.80 0.71 -18.17
N LEU A 72 0.79 1.58 -18.25
CA LEU A 72 -0.10 1.81 -17.12
C LEU A 72 -0.89 0.53 -16.78
N GLN A 73 -1.42 -0.17 -17.78
CA GLN A 73 -2.10 -1.46 -17.59
C GLN A 73 -1.17 -2.50 -16.97
N MET A 74 0.08 -2.59 -17.42
CA MET A 74 1.07 -3.52 -16.86
C MET A 74 1.54 -3.15 -15.45
N ALA A 75 1.43 -1.89 -15.03
CA ALA A 75 1.91 -1.43 -13.73
C ALA A 75 1.25 -2.21 -12.56
N ILE A 76 -0.07 -2.43 -12.64
CA ILE A 76 -0.83 -3.12 -11.59
C ILE A 76 -0.37 -4.57 -11.39
N PRO A 77 -0.40 -5.45 -12.41
CA PRO A 77 0.02 -6.83 -12.24
C PRO A 77 1.53 -6.92 -11.98
N GLN A 78 2.35 -6.03 -12.52
CA GLN A 78 3.79 -6.01 -12.24
C GLN A 78 4.06 -5.77 -10.75
N LEU A 79 3.43 -4.75 -10.14
CA LEU A 79 3.60 -4.43 -8.73
C LEU A 79 3.01 -5.50 -7.81
N CYS A 80 1.84 -6.06 -8.17
CA CYS A 80 1.24 -7.18 -7.43
C CYS A 80 2.16 -8.41 -7.43
N ASN A 81 2.73 -8.79 -8.59
CA ASN A 81 3.64 -9.92 -8.70
C ASN A 81 4.97 -9.68 -7.96
N MET A 82 5.49 -8.46 -7.99
CA MET A 82 6.65 -8.09 -7.18
C MET A 82 6.36 -8.24 -5.68
N GLY A 83 5.19 -7.79 -5.23
CA GLY A 83 4.71 -7.97 -3.87
C GLY A 83 4.63 -9.43 -3.45
N LEU A 84 3.97 -10.27 -4.25
CA LEU A 84 3.91 -11.73 -4.02
C LEU A 84 5.30 -12.39 -4.01
N SER A 85 6.27 -11.81 -4.71
CA SER A 85 7.66 -12.28 -4.76
C SER A 85 8.54 -11.73 -3.63
N GLY A 86 7.94 -11.05 -2.63
CA GLY A 86 8.63 -10.51 -1.45
C GLY A 86 9.20 -9.09 -1.62
N MET A 87 9.10 -8.49 -2.82
CA MET A 87 9.49 -7.10 -3.09
C MET A 87 8.27 -6.17 -3.04
N SER A 88 7.60 -6.11 -1.87
CA SER A 88 6.37 -5.32 -1.73
C SER A 88 6.58 -3.81 -1.85
N TYR A 89 7.71 -3.28 -1.39
CA TYR A 89 7.95 -1.83 -1.45
C TYR A 89 8.49 -1.46 -2.84
N ALA A 90 7.59 -1.42 -3.82
CA ALA A 90 7.90 -1.15 -5.21
C ALA A 90 6.96 -0.12 -5.84
N GLY A 91 7.41 0.51 -6.93
CA GLY A 91 6.64 1.50 -7.68
C GLY A 91 7.13 1.68 -9.12
N THR A 92 6.26 2.21 -9.97
CA THR A 92 6.62 2.61 -11.34
C THR A 92 7.07 4.07 -11.39
N ASP A 93 7.70 4.49 -12.49
CA ASP A 93 7.78 5.92 -12.79
C ASP A 93 6.40 6.40 -13.23
N VAL A 94 5.71 7.14 -12.34
CA VAL A 94 4.36 7.65 -12.59
C VAL A 94 4.42 8.65 -13.73
N GLY A 95 3.59 8.43 -14.74
CA GLY A 95 3.60 9.19 -15.99
C GLY A 95 4.45 8.57 -17.09
N GLY A 96 5.41 7.70 -16.76
CA GLY A 96 6.35 7.09 -17.70
C GLY A 96 7.72 7.76 -17.70
N PHE A 97 8.78 6.93 -17.68
CA PHE A 97 10.16 7.35 -17.85
C PHE A 97 10.43 7.84 -19.28
N GLY A 98 10.17 6.99 -20.27
CA GLY A 98 10.38 7.32 -21.69
C GLY A 98 9.13 7.89 -22.35
N SER A 99 9.31 8.73 -23.38
CA SER A 99 8.23 9.39 -24.14
C SER A 99 7.47 10.46 -23.34
N ASP A 100 6.71 11.30 -24.04
CA ASP A 100 5.96 12.40 -23.42
C ASP A 100 4.55 11.94 -22.99
N VAL A 101 4.24 12.15 -21.71
CA VAL A 101 2.94 11.79 -21.13
C VAL A 101 1.84 12.73 -21.60
N THR A 102 0.66 12.18 -21.88
CA THR A 102 -0.54 12.98 -22.15
C THR A 102 -1.24 13.37 -20.84
N PRO A 103 -2.00 14.48 -20.80
CA PRO A 103 -2.71 14.89 -19.59
C PRO A 103 -3.65 13.81 -19.03
N GLU A 104 -4.39 13.11 -19.90
CA GLU A 104 -5.28 12.02 -19.50
C GLU A 104 -4.52 10.84 -18.91
N LEU A 105 -3.44 10.41 -19.57
CA LEU A 105 -2.61 9.32 -19.10
C LEU A 105 -1.97 9.65 -17.74
N MET A 106 -1.47 10.88 -17.56
CA MET A 106 -0.93 11.33 -16.27
C MET A 106 -1.99 11.27 -15.17
N ALA A 107 -3.20 11.79 -15.42
CA ALA A 107 -4.29 11.74 -14.45
C ALA A 107 -4.63 10.32 -14.00
N ARG A 108 -4.71 9.36 -14.93
CA ARG A 108 -4.95 7.94 -14.61
C ARG A 108 -3.76 7.25 -13.95
N TRP A 109 -2.53 7.60 -14.35
CA TRP A 109 -1.32 7.05 -13.73
C TRP A 109 -1.16 7.50 -12.28
N VAL A 110 -1.52 8.74 -11.97
CA VAL A 110 -1.55 9.25 -10.60
C VAL A 110 -2.54 8.48 -9.75
N GLN A 111 -3.72 8.14 -10.30
CA GLN A 111 -4.71 7.31 -9.60
C GLN A 111 -4.12 5.95 -9.22
N VAL A 112 -3.38 5.27 -10.10
CA VAL A 112 -2.67 4.02 -9.75
C VAL A 112 -1.54 4.28 -8.76
N GLY A 113 -0.66 5.23 -9.06
CA GLY A 113 0.57 5.48 -8.33
C GLY A 113 0.34 5.98 -6.90
N CYS A 114 -0.69 6.79 -6.65
CA CYS A 114 -0.98 7.25 -5.29
C CYS A 114 -1.39 6.10 -4.36
N PHE A 115 -1.88 4.98 -4.92
CA PHE A 115 -2.21 3.77 -4.17
C PHE A 115 -1.12 2.68 -4.22
N SER A 116 -0.01 2.89 -4.94
CA SER A 116 1.12 1.95 -4.93
C SER A 116 2.03 2.15 -3.69
N PRO A 117 2.82 1.14 -3.28
CA PRO A 117 3.69 1.25 -2.11
C PRO A 117 4.74 2.36 -2.23
N PHE A 118 5.33 2.51 -3.42
CA PHE A 118 6.23 3.61 -3.75
C PHE A 118 5.64 4.52 -4.83
N PHE A 119 5.43 5.79 -4.49
CA PHE A 119 4.89 6.82 -5.40
C PHE A 119 5.99 7.82 -5.79
N ARG A 120 6.34 7.86 -7.07
CA ARG A 120 7.33 8.79 -7.63
C ARG A 120 6.96 9.16 -9.06
N SER A 121 6.75 10.44 -9.33
CA SER A 121 6.75 10.97 -10.71
C SER A 121 8.19 11.17 -11.16
N HIS A 122 8.55 10.57 -12.31
CA HIS A 122 9.91 10.61 -12.83
C HIS A 122 9.90 10.41 -14.35
N CYS A 123 10.77 11.13 -15.06
CA CYS A 123 10.91 11.03 -16.50
C CYS A 123 12.37 11.15 -16.95
N ALA A 124 12.65 10.70 -18.16
CA ALA A 124 13.96 10.71 -18.75
C ALA A 124 14.47 12.14 -18.97
N LYS A 125 15.79 12.29 -18.99
CA LYS A 125 16.39 13.57 -19.41
C LYS A 125 15.93 13.86 -20.85
N PHE A 126 15.42 15.07 -21.07
CA PHE A 126 14.89 15.59 -22.35
C PHE A 126 13.48 15.16 -22.76
N SER A 127 12.73 14.43 -21.95
CA SER A 127 11.26 14.36 -22.12
C SER A 127 10.60 15.66 -21.64
N ALA A 128 9.32 15.82 -21.97
CA ALA A 128 8.49 16.87 -21.37
C ALA A 128 8.50 16.77 -19.84
N ASN A 129 8.47 17.94 -19.19
CA ASN A 129 8.33 18.04 -17.74
C ASN A 129 7.02 17.38 -17.27
N GLN A 130 7.05 16.73 -16.11
CA GLN A 130 5.92 15.95 -15.58
C GLN A 130 5.54 16.31 -14.14
N GLU A 131 6.10 17.39 -13.59
CA GLU A 131 5.70 17.89 -12.29
C GLU A 131 4.22 18.35 -12.30
N PRO A 132 3.50 18.24 -11.17
CA PRO A 132 2.06 18.50 -11.16
C PRO A 132 1.65 19.87 -11.72
N TRP A 133 2.46 20.91 -11.43
CA TRP A 133 2.16 22.29 -11.82
C TRP A 133 2.41 22.62 -13.29
N VAL A 134 3.05 21.73 -14.06
CA VAL A 134 3.18 21.92 -15.53
C VAL A 134 1.99 21.32 -16.28
N MET A 135 1.16 20.52 -15.60
CA MET A 135 -0.02 19.90 -16.17
C MET A 135 -1.19 20.89 -16.28
N PRO A 136 -2.18 20.63 -17.16
CA PRO A 136 -3.40 21.43 -17.21
C PRO A 136 -4.10 21.50 -15.84
N PRO A 137 -4.82 22.59 -15.51
CA PRO A 137 -5.44 22.77 -14.21
C PRO A 137 -6.27 21.57 -13.72
N ALA A 138 -7.06 20.96 -14.60
CA ALA A 138 -7.86 19.78 -14.27
C ALA A 138 -7.00 18.59 -13.81
N VAL A 139 -5.83 18.38 -14.40
CA VAL A 139 -4.91 17.29 -14.03
C VAL A 139 -4.15 17.64 -12.75
N LEU A 140 -3.79 18.91 -12.56
CA LEU A 140 -3.22 19.38 -11.30
C LEU A 140 -4.19 19.17 -10.12
N ASP A 141 -5.48 19.42 -10.32
CA ASP A 141 -6.49 19.20 -9.28
C ASP A 141 -6.66 17.72 -8.95
N ILE A 142 -6.60 16.84 -9.95
CA ILE A 142 -6.55 15.39 -9.76
C ILE A 142 -5.30 14.99 -8.98
N PHE A 143 -4.14 15.52 -9.36
CA PHE A 143 -2.88 15.28 -8.65
C PHE A 143 -2.99 15.65 -7.18
N ARG A 144 -3.53 16.84 -6.89
CA ARG A 144 -3.78 17.31 -5.53
C ARG A 144 -4.71 16.36 -4.78
N LYS A 145 -5.88 16.05 -5.34
CA LYS A 145 -6.89 15.15 -4.72
C LYS A 145 -6.28 13.82 -4.27
N TYR A 146 -5.53 13.14 -5.14
CA TYR A 146 -4.99 11.81 -4.83
C TYR A 146 -3.72 11.84 -3.98
N VAL A 147 -2.88 12.87 -4.11
CA VAL A 147 -1.73 13.05 -3.20
C VAL A 147 -2.22 13.38 -1.80
N GLU A 148 -3.18 14.30 -1.65
CA GLU A 148 -3.81 14.60 -0.36
C GLU A 148 -4.43 13.35 0.26
N LEU A 149 -5.18 12.57 -0.53
CA LEU A 149 -5.75 11.29 -0.07
C LEU A 149 -4.68 10.29 0.36
N ARG A 150 -3.58 10.16 -0.39
CA ARG A 150 -2.43 9.31 0.01
C ARG A 150 -1.85 9.78 1.34
N TYR A 151 -1.67 11.09 1.53
CA TYR A 151 -1.16 11.66 2.78
C TYR A 151 -2.10 11.41 3.96
N GLN A 152 -3.40 11.54 3.75
CA GLN A 152 -4.40 11.16 4.75
C GLN A 152 -4.34 9.67 5.07
N LEU A 153 -4.13 8.79 4.09
CA LEU A 153 -4.06 7.33 4.26
C LEU A 153 -2.68 6.81 4.75
N LEU A 154 -1.71 7.69 5.01
CA LEU A 154 -0.40 7.27 5.53
C LEU A 154 -0.44 6.33 6.74
N PRO A 155 -1.30 6.49 7.77
CA PRO A 155 -1.34 5.52 8.85
C PRO A 155 -1.77 4.13 8.38
N TYR A 156 -2.73 4.03 7.44
CA TYR A 156 -3.12 2.75 6.83
C TYR A 156 -2.00 2.13 5.98
N PHE A 157 -1.29 2.95 5.18
CA PHE A 157 -0.09 2.48 4.46
C PHE A 157 1.01 2.00 5.42
N TYR A 158 1.19 2.69 6.55
CA TYR A 158 2.21 2.35 7.53
C TYR A 158 1.89 1.07 8.28
N ASP A 159 0.60 0.85 8.62
CA ASP A 159 0.11 -0.42 9.15
C ASP A 159 0.31 -1.56 8.15
N ALA A 160 0.04 -1.34 6.86
CA ALA A 160 0.31 -2.31 5.81
C ALA A 160 1.82 -2.60 5.68
N ALA A 161 2.68 -1.58 5.79
CA ALA A 161 4.13 -1.74 5.77
C ALA A 161 4.64 -2.53 6.99
N ARG A 162 4.06 -2.29 8.18
CA ARG A 162 4.34 -3.06 9.39
C ARG A 162 3.88 -4.51 9.26
N SER A 163 2.69 -4.74 8.71
CA SER A 163 2.20 -6.10 8.42
C SER A 163 3.14 -6.82 7.44
N CYS A 164 3.59 -6.13 6.39
CA CYS A 164 4.55 -6.65 5.43
C CYS A 164 5.90 -7.01 6.07
N SER A 165 6.42 -6.18 7.00
CA SER A 165 7.71 -6.47 7.65
C SER A 165 7.64 -7.65 8.61
N LEU A 166 6.49 -7.88 9.24
CA LEU A 166 6.27 -9.00 10.16
C LEU A 166 5.94 -10.32 9.45
N THR A 167 5.13 -10.28 8.40
CA THR A 167 4.52 -11.48 7.80
C THR A 167 4.93 -11.75 6.36
N GLY A 168 5.50 -10.75 5.68
CA GLY A 168 5.77 -10.79 4.24
C GLY A 168 4.55 -10.56 3.34
N LEU A 169 3.35 -10.34 3.90
CA LEU A 169 2.16 -10.00 3.11
C LEU A 169 2.37 -8.67 2.37
N PRO A 170 2.10 -8.58 1.07
CA PRO A 170 2.36 -7.36 0.33
C PRO A 170 1.35 -6.26 0.65
N MET A 171 1.83 -5.03 0.69
CA MET A 171 1.01 -3.82 0.86
C MET A 171 0.01 -3.65 -0.29
N MET A 172 0.46 -3.88 -1.52
CA MET A 172 -0.37 -3.90 -2.73
C MET A 172 -0.46 -5.35 -3.22
N ALA A 173 -1.66 -5.91 -3.21
CA ALA A 173 -1.89 -7.33 -3.44
C ALA A 173 -2.94 -7.57 -4.53
N PRO A 174 -2.80 -8.64 -5.35
CA PRO A 174 -3.89 -9.06 -6.22
C PRO A 174 -5.01 -9.69 -5.40
N LEU A 175 -6.26 -9.56 -5.84
CA LEU A 175 -7.42 -10.09 -5.12
C LEU A 175 -7.32 -11.61 -4.89
N VAL A 176 -6.70 -12.36 -5.81
CA VAL A 176 -6.47 -13.81 -5.68
C VAL A 176 -5.72 -14.20 -4.40
N LEU A 177 -4.94 -13.30 -3.79
CA LEU A 177 -4.27 -13.56 -2.52
C LEU A 177 -5.28 -13.86 -1.40
N TYR A 178 -6.41 -13.15 -1.39
CA TYR A 178 -7.43 -13.24 -0.34
C TYR A 178 -8.62 -14.11 -0.75
N TRP A 179 -9.00 -14.13 -2.03
CA TRP A 179 -10.12 -14.93 -2.54
C TRP A 179 -9.64 -16.07 -3.47
N GLN A 180 -8.77 -16.96 -2.97
CA GLN A 180 -8.14 -18.03 -3.77
C GLN A 180 -9.13 -18.99 -4.44
N ASN A 181 -10.31 -19.18 -3.84
CA ASN A 181 -11.36 -20.08 -4.35
C ASN A 181 -12.29 -19.40 -5.36
N ASP A 182 -12.20 -18.08 -5.51
CA ASP A 182 -13.00 -17.33 -6.46
C ASP A 182 -12.33 -17.37 -7.85
N PRO A 183 -12.96 -17.95 -8.88
CA PRO A 183 -12.36 -18.01 -10.21
C PRO A 183 -12.24 -16.65 -10.89
N ASN A 184 -13.05 -15.65 -10.49
CA ASN A 184 -13.09 -14.34 -11.15
C ASN A 184 -11.83 -13.50 -10.86
N VAL A 185 -11.16 -13.74 -9.74
CA VAL A 185 -9.99 -12.94 -9.32
C VAL A 185 -8.65 -13.46 -9.87
N ARG A 186 -8.63 -14.64 -10.52
CA ARG A 186 -7.39 -15.30 -10.95
C ARG A 186 -6.62 -14.53 -12.02
N GLU A 187 -7.36 -13.87 -12.92
CA GLU A 187 -6.82 -13.11 -14.06
C GLU A 187 -7.18 -11.61 -13.98
N LEU A 188 -7.64 -11.16 -12.81
CA LEU A 188 -8.01 -9.77 -12.59
C LEU A 188 -6.75 -8.93 -12.39
N ASN A 189 -6.37 -8.20 -13.44
CA ASN A 189 -5.08 -7.50 -13.53
C ASN A 189 -5.23 -5.98 -13.51
N ASP A 190 -6.43 -5.45 -13.38
CA ASP A 190 -6.74 -4.01 -13.47
C ASP A 190 -7.39 -3.45 -12.20
N GLU A 191 -7.41 -4.25 -11.12
CA GLU A 191 -7.87 -3.92 -9.77
C GLU A 191 -6.97 -4.62 -8.75
N PHE A 192 -6.81 -4.01 -7.58
CA PHE A 192 -5.92 -4.54 -6.56
C PHE A 192 -6.39 -4.14 -5.16
N MET A 193 -5.88 -4.86 -4.17
CA MET A 193 -6.05 -4.54 -2.77
C MET A 193 -4.87 -3.71 -2.26
N LEU A 194 -5.17 -2.61 -1.57
CA LEU A 194 -4.23 -1.95 -0.67
C LEU A 194 -4.51 -2.43 0.75
N GLY A 195 -3.55 -3.12 1.35
CA GLY A 195 -3.77 -3.92 2.55
C GLY A 195 -4.83 -5.00 2.29
N ARG A 196 -5.69 -5.27 3.27
CA ARG A 196 -6.79 -6.25 3.14
C ARG A 196 -8.17 -5.61 2.91
N ASN A 197 -8.28 -4.30 3.14
CA ASN A 197 -9.58 -3.65 3.36
C ASN A 197 -9.95 -2.61 2.30
N LEU A 198 -9.01 -2.18 1.45
CA LEU A 198 -9.27 -1.21 0.39
C LEU A 198 -9.06 -1.86 -0.98
N LEU A 199 -10.12 -1.95 -1.78
CA LEU A 199 -10.08 -2.35 -3.19
C LEU A 199 -9.96 -1.09 -4.04
N ILE A 200 -8.94 -1.03 -4.88
CA ILE A 200 -8.67 0.07 -5.80
C ILE A 200 -8.88 -0.43 -7.24
N ALA A 201 -9.79 0.23 -7.96
CA ALA A 201 -10.17 -0.12 -9.33
C ALA A 201 -9.98 1.08 -10.28
N PRO A 202 -8.74 1.46 -10.62
CA PRO A 202 -8.42 2.64 -11.41
C PRO A 202 -8.62 2.42 -12.91
N VAL A 203 -9.20 3.36 -13.64
CA VAL A 203 -9.31 3.26 -15.11
C VAL A 203 -7.92 3.26 -15.74
N VAL A 204 -7.59 2.20 -16.48
CA VAL A 204 -6.31 2.01 -17.18
C VAL A 204 -6.46 1.96 -18.71
N GLU A 205 -7.59 2.39 -19.24
CA GLU A 205 -7.89 2.44 -20.67
C GLU A 205 -8.11 3.87 -21.15
N GLN A 206 -7.62 4.18 -22.35
CA GLN A 206 -7.74 5.51 -22.93
C GLN A 206 -9.20 5.86 -23.25
N GLY A 207 -9.64 7.05 -22.87
CA GLY A 207 -10.96 7.59 -23.17
C GLY A 207 -12.09 6.98 -22.35
N ALA A 208 -11.81 6.01 -21.47
CA ALA A 208 -12.83 5.34 -20.69
C ALA A 208 -13.38 6.26 -19.57
N THR A 209 -14.71 6.37 -19.55
CA THR A 209 -15.49 7.15 -18.56
C THR A 209 -16.41 6.28 -17.72
N LYS A 210 -16.38 4.97 -17.95
CA LYS A 210 -17.03 3.92 -17.16
C LYS A 210 -16.07 2.74 -17.08
N ARG A 211 -16.22 1.92 -16.05
CA ARG A 211 -15.51 0.63 -15.96
C ARG A 211 -16.40 -0.45 -15.39
N LEU A 212 -16.07 -1.69 -15.72
CA LEU A 212 -16.54 -2.87 -15.00
C LEU A 212 -15.67 -3.01 -13.74
N VAL A 213 -16.29 -3.27 -12.59
CA VAL A 213 -15.60 -3.58 -11.33
C VAL A 213 -16.03 -4.93 -10.83
N TYR A 214 -15.09 -5.75 -10.37
CA TYR A 214 -15.43 -7.00 -9.68
C TYR A 214 -15.28 -6.82 -8.16
N LEU A 215 -16.41 -6.85 -7.45
CA LEU A 215 -16.40 -6.90 -5.99
C LEU A 215 -16.44 -8.37 -5.57
N PRO A 216 -15.41 -8.91 -4.87
CA PRO A 216 -15.43 -10.28 -4.39
C PRO A 216 -16.43 -10.42 -3.23
N ALA A 217 -16.70 -11.65 -2.80
CA ALA A 217 -17.69 -11.95 -1.74
C ALA A 217 -17.43 -11.13 -0.46
N GLY A 218 -18.51 -10.64 0.15
CA GLY A 218 -18.52 -9.71 1.29
C GLY A 218 -19.27 -8.41 0.97
N SER A 219 -19.46 -7.54 1.95
CA SER A 219 -20.09 -6.23 1.73
C SER A 219 -19.05 -5.12 1.55
N TRP A 220 -19.31 -4.17 0.66
CA TRP A 220 -18.36 -3.12 0.28
C TRP A 220 -19.01 -1.75 0.27
N TYR A 221 -18.38 -0.76 0.89
CA TYR A 221 -18.76 0.64 0.79
C TYR A 221 -17.99 1.31 -0.34
N ASP A 222 -18.68 1.99 -1.24
CA ASP A 222 -18.04 2.95 -2.14
C ASP A 222 -17.47 4.11 -1.31
N TYR A 223 -16.16 4.36 -1.43
CA TYR A 223 -15.45 5.32 -0.58
C TYR A 223 -15.92 6.77 -0.78
N TRP A 224 -16.47 7.12 -1.95
CA TRP A 224 -16.87 8.49 -2.26
C TRP A 224 -18.31 8.79 -1.86
N THR A 225 -19.20 7.82 -2.10
CA THR A 225 -20.65 7.97 -1.91
C THR A 225 -21.13 7.37 -0.59
N HIS A 226 -20.31 6.50 0.01
CA HIS A 226 -20.67 5.64 1.14
C HIS A 226 -21.85 4.70 0.84
N GLU A 227 -22.17 4.47 -0.44
CA GLU A 227 -23.15 3.46 -0.81
C GLU A 227 -22.62 2.07 -0.48
N LEU A 228 -23.44 1.29 0.21
CA LEU A 228 -23.17 -0.11 0.51
C LEU A 228 -23.59 -0.99 -0.67
N ILE A 229 -22.68 -1.86 -1.11
CA ILE A 229 -22.82 -2.72 -2.27
C ILE A 229 -22.46 -4.15 -1.86
N GLU A 230 -23.34 -5.09 -2.21
CA GLU A 230 -23.09 -6.52 -2.04
C GLU A 230 -22.00 -7.00 -3.01
N GLY A 231 -21.06 -7.79 -2.53
CA GLY A 231 -20.01 -8.39 -3.34
C GLY A 231 -20.43 -9.66 -4.07
N GLY A 232 -19.44 -10.39 -4.60
CA GLY A 232 -19.63 -11.59 -5.42
C GLY A 232 -20.18 -11.29 -6.81
N GLN A 233 -20.01 -10.06 -7.31
CA GLN A 233 -20.61 -9.61 -8.56
C GLN A 233 -19.74 -8.59 -9.31
N HIS A 234 -20.04 -8.44 -10.60
CA HIS A 234 -19.52 -7.35 -11.40
C HIS A 234 -20.52 -6.18 -11.43
N ILE A 235 -20.02 -4.96 -11.24
CA ILE A 235 -20.82 -3.73 -11.34
C ILE A 235 -20.25 -2.83 -12.43
N ILE A 236 -21.12 -2.06 -13.10
CA ILE A 236 -20.69 -1.03 -14.06
C ILE A 236 -20.86 0.32 -13.38
N VAL A 237 -19.78 1.09 -13.32
CA VAL A 237 -19.75 2.36 -12.58
C VAL A 237 -19.25 3.50 -13.46
N ASP A 238 -19.73 4.71 -13.17
CA ASP A 238 -19.19 5.93 -13.74
C ASP A 238 -17.79 6.18 -13.21
N ALA A 239 -16.87 6.44 -14.13
CA ALA A 239 -15.47 6.68 -13.86
C ALA A 239 -14.97 7.89 -14.64
N PRO A 240 -15.50 9.10 -14.37
CA PRO A 240 -14.97 10.33 -14.97
C PRO A 240 -13.48 10.49 -14.63
N LEU A 241 -12.80 11.38 -15.36
CA LEU A 241 -11.33 11.51 -15.30
C LEU A 241 -10.80 11.72 -13.88
N ASP A 242 -11.54 12.41 -13.03
CA ASP A 242 -11.18 12.79 -11.68
C ASP A 242 -11.57 11.78 -10.58
N VAL A 243 -12.21 10.66 -10.95
CA VAL A 243 -12.67 9.62 -10.02
C VAL A 243 -12.02 8.27 -10.33
N CYS A 244 -11.29 7.76 -9.34
CA CYS A 244 -10.80 6.40 -9.23
C CYS A 244 -11.76 5.64 -8.31
N GLN A 245 -12.20 4.46 -8.71
CA GLN A 245 -13.11 3.65 -7.91
C GLN A 245 -12.35 3.03 -6.74
N ILE A 246 -12.87 3.24 -5.53
CA ILE A 246 -12.28 2.78 -4.28
C ILE A 246 -13.41 2.20 -3.44
N TYR A 247 -13.22 0.98 -2.95
CA TYR A 247 -14.20 0.32 -2.10
C TYR A 247 -13.56 -0.10 -0.78
N VAL A 248 -14.26 0.16 0.30
CA VAL A 248 -13.86 -0.20 1.65
C VAL A 248 -14.69 -1.40 2.10
N ARG A 249 -14.05 -2.47 2.54
CA ARG A 249 -14.78 -3.64 3.06
C ARG A 249 -15.59 -3.23 4.30
N ALA A 250 -16.83 -3.69 4.40
CA ALA A 250 -17.66 -3.48 5.59
C ALA A 250 -16.96 -4.04 6.84
N GLY A 251 -17.18 -3.41 8.00
CA GLY A 251 -16.47 -3.74 9.24
C GLY A 251 -15.05 -3.17 9.34
N THR A 252 -14.58 -2.42 8.34
CA THR A 252 -13.27 -1.77 8.41
C THR A 252 -13.28 -0.57 9.35
N ILE A 253 -12.25 -0.45 10.18
CA ILE A 253 -11.88 0.80 10.86
C ILE A 253 -10.66 1.36 10.14
N LEU A 254 -10.84 2.41 9.36
CA LEU A 254 -9.82 2.98 8.48
C LEU A 254 -9.15 4.19 9.15
N PRO A 255 -7.86 4.09 9.57
CA PRO A 255 -7.14 5.21 10.14
C PRO A 255 -6.71 6.22 9.06
N LYS A 256 -6.82 7.50 9.39
CA LYS A 256 -6.44 8.64 8.56
C LYS A 256 -5.76 9.73 9.38
N TYR A 257 -4.81 10.41 8.78
CA TYR A 257 -4.26 11.65 9.31
C TYR A 257 -5.03 12.87 8.79
N PRO A 258 -5.02 14.00 9.53
CA PRO A 258 -5.30 15.29 8.93
C PRO A 258 -4.34 15.56 7.78
N LEU A 259 -4.77 16.39 6.83
CA LEU A 259 -3.94 16.75 5.69
C LEU A 259 -2.65 17.44 6.16
N GLN A 260 -1.53 16.99 5.61
CA GLN A 260 -0.20 17.56 5.82
C GLN A 260 0.53 17.66 4.48
N GLN A 261 1.40 18.65 4.33
CA GLN A 261 2.21 18.90 3.14
C GLN A 261 3.44 17.98 3.07
N TYR A 262 3.92 17.50 4.22
CA TYR A 262 5.00 16.52 4.33
C TYR A 262 4.86 15.74 5.65
N VAL A 263 5.49 14.55 5.71
CA VAL A 263 5.51 13.73 6.94
C VAL A 263 6.26 14.47 8.04
N GLY A 264 5.58 14.71 9.17
CA GLY A 264 6.15 15.43 10.32
C GLY A 264 5.92 16.94 10.30
N GLU A 265 5.09 17.47 9.39
CA GLU A 265 4.64 18.87 9.45
C GLU A 265 3.92 19.17 10.76
N ILE A 266 3.00 18.30 11.18
CA ILE A 266 2.37 18.36 12.49
C ILE A 266 3.24 17.57 13.47
N PRO A 267 3.71 18.19 14.57
CA PRO A 267 4.50 17.49 15.58
C PRO A 267 3.79 16.25 16.11
N ALA A 268 4.53 15.19 16.40
CA ALA A 268 3.95 13.91 16.82
C ALA A 268 3.02 14.04 18.05
N ALA A 269 3.34 14.93 19.00
CA ALA A 269 2.51 15.18 20.19
C ALA A 269 1.21 15.95 19.91
N GLU A 270 1.10 16.61 18.75
CA GLU A 270 -0.07 17.41 18.33
C GLU A 270 -0.90 16.69 17.25
N LEU A 271 -0.37 15.60 16.70
CA LEU A 271 -1.01 14.85 15.63
C LEU A 271 -2.30 14.19 16.13
N LYS A 272 -3.38 14.39 15.39
CA LYS A 272 -4.66 13.70 15.56
C LYS A 272 -4.74 12.47 14.67
N LEU A 273 -5.48 11.47 15.10
CA LEU A 273 -5.89 10.33 14.27
C LEU A 273 -7.40 10.42 14.03
N ILE A 274 -7.81 10.35 12.77
CA ILE A 274 -9.21 10.20 12.38
C ILE A 274 -9.41 8.71 12.06
N VAL A 275 -10.44 8.09 12.59
CA VAL A 275 -10.81 6.71 12.27
C VAL A 275 -12.21 6.68 11.66
N GLU A 276 -12.30 6.25 10.40
CA GLU A 276 -13.57 6.01 9.73
C GLU A 276 -14.02 4.58 10.02
N VAL A 277 -15.17 4.43 10.66
CA VAL A 277 -15.75 3.14 11.05
C VAL A 277 -16.85 2.77 10.06
N TYR A 278 -16.59 1.78 9.22
CA TYR A 278 -17.54 1.26 8.23
C TYR A 278 -18.35 0.13 8.86
N GLU A 279 -19.66 0.31 8.98
CA GLU A 279 -20.56 -0.64 9.67
C GLU A 279 -20.50 -2.05 9.06
N ALA A 280 -20.36 -3.08 9.90
CA ALA A 280 -20.47 -4.47 9.46
C ALA A 280 -21.94 -4.88 9.30
N ARG A 281 -22.27 -5.73 8.31
CA ARG A 281 -23.66 -6.20 8.08
C ARG A 281 -23.85 -7.66 8.43
N THR A 282 -22.83 -8.47 8.23
CA THR A 282 -22.82 -9.91 8.49
C THR A 282 -21.63 -10.30 9.36
N SER A 283 -21.70 -11.48 9.97
CA SER A 283 -20.55 -12.05 10.68
C SER A 283 -19.36 -12.31 9.76
N GLU A 284 -19.62 -12.58 8.48
CA GLU A 284 -18.60 -12.84 7.45
C GLU A 284 -17.84 -11.57 7.03
N ASP A 285 -18.43 -10.38 7.21
CA ASP A 285 -17.74 -9.10 7.01
C ASP A 285 -16.64 -8.88 8.04
N VAL A 286 -16.77 -9.48 9.22
CA VAL A 286 -15.86 -9.29 10.35
C VAL A 286 -14.88 -10.47 10.50
N SER A 287 -15.29 -11.68 10.11
CA SER A 287 -14.50 -12.90 10.28
C SER A 287 -13.47 -13.11 9.17
N GLU A 288 -12.31 -12.44 9.31
CA GLU A 288 -11.01 -12.90 8.79
C GLU A 288 -9.82 -12.16 9.44
N HIS A 289 -10.06 -11.57 10.61
CA HIS A 289 -9.03 -10.91 11.41
C HIS A 289 -8.31 -11.98 12.23
N MET A 290 -7.02 -12.21 11.91
CA MET A 290 -6.08 -13.20 12.47
C MET A 290 -5.84 -14.44 11.59
N GLY A 291 -5.26 -14.22 10.41
CA GLY A 291 -4.37 -15.23 9.82
C GLY A 291 -3.01 -15.12 10.49
N SER A 292 -2.78 -15.93 11.53
CA SER A 292 -1.47 -16.18 12.13
C SER A 292 -0.52 -16.74 11.07
N ALA A 293 0.17 -15.85 10.35
CA ALA A 293 1.41 -16.22 9.68
C ALA A 293 2.53 -16.28 10.72
N GLY A 294 2.50 -17.31 11.57
CA GLY A 294 3.67 -17.91 12.22
C GLY A 294 4.68 -17.01 12.93
N VAL A 295 4.24 -16.07 13.77
CA VAL A 295 5.08 -15.55 14.86
C VAL A 295 4.34 -15.86 16.16
N GLU A 296 4.80 -16.91 16.84
CA GLU A 296 4.46 -17.16 18.25
C GLU A 296 5.02 -16.00 19.07
N ASP A 297 4.17 -15.02 19.37
CA ASP A 297 4.26 -14.25 20.61
C ASP A 297 2.90 -14.35 21.31
N ASP A 298 2.90 -15.27 22.25
CA ASP A 298 2.03 -15.51 23.41
C ASP A 298 0.97 -14.43 23.74
N VAL A 299 -0.17 -14.44 23.04
CA VAL A 299 -1.48 -14.03 23.61
C VAL A 299 -2.58 -14.90 22.99
N SER A 300 -2.82 -16.07 23.58
CA SER A 300 -4.01 -16.88 23.30
C SER A 300 -5.18 -16.39 24.14
N GLU A 301 -6.08 -15.53 23.63
CA GLU A 301 -7.38 -15.32 24.29
C GLU A 301 -8.56 -15.17 23.29
N HIS A 302 -9.49 -16.10 23.45
CA HIS A 302 -10.92 -16.16 23.11
C HIS A 302 -11.54 -15.15 22.11
N VAL A 303 -11.96 -15.68 20.95
CA VAL A 303 -13.17 -15.19 20.27
C VAL A 303 -14.37 -15.71 21.07
N SER A 304 -14.97 -14.87 21.91
CA SER A 304 -16.27 -15.21 22.53
C SER A 304 -17.40 -14.77 21.60
N SER A 305 -18.09 -15.72 21.00
CA SER A 305 -19.38 -15.46 20.35
C SER A 305 -20.38 -15.03 21.42
N SER A 306 -20.76 -13.75 21.44
CA SER A 306 -21.88 -13.28 22.26
C SER A 306 -23.19 -13.93 21.76
N PRO A 307 -24.13 -14.34 22.63
CA PRO A 307 -25.38 -15.01 22.25
C PRO A 307 -26.36 -14.14 21.44
N ILE A 308 -25.98 -12.90 21.12
CA ILE A 308 -26.79 -11.93 20.37
C ILE A 308 -25.92 -11.33 19.26
N GLY A 309 -25.92 -11.97 18.09
CA GLY A 309 -25.80 -11.41 16.71
C GLY A 309 -24.85 -10.27 16.33
N HIS A 310 -24.03 -9.70 17.21
CA HIS A 310 -23.08 -8.63 16.91
C HIS A 310 -21.68 -9.21 16.80
N VAL A 311 -20.99 -8.91 15.70
CA VAL A 311 -19.59 -9.26 15.51
C VAL A 311 -18.79 -7.96 15.52
N ASP A 312 -17.85 -7.87 16.46
CA ASP A 312 -17.13 -6.64 16.75
C ASP A 312 -16.07 -6.40 15.66
N ALA A 313 -16.23 -5.34 14.86
CA ALA A 313 -15.16 -4.87 13.98
C ALA A 313 -13.87 -4.68 14.78
N PHE A 314 -12.73 -5.12 14.27
CA PHE A 314 -11.43 -5.00 14.95
C PHE A 314 -10.37 -4.47 13.99
N TYR A 315 -9.53 -3.54 14.43
CA TYR A 315 -8.39 -3.06 13.67
C TYR A 315 -7.21 -2.78 14.57
N GLN A 316 -6.04 -3.29 14.17
CA GLN A 316 -4.79 -3.02 14.85
C GLN A 316 -4.05 -1.89 14.14
N HIS A 317 -3.75 -0.83 14.89
CA HIS A 317 -3.03 0.33 14.39
C HIS A 317 -1.69 0.50 15.11
N TYR A 318 -0.62 0.62 14.32
CA TYR A 318 0.76 0.71 14.77
C TYR A 318 1.32 2.12 14.55
N ARG A 319 2.04 2.62 15.56
CA ARG A 319 2.70 3.93 15.49
C ARG A 319 4.08 3.88 16.15
N ASP A 320 5.10 4.34 15.45
CA ASP A 320 6.42 4.63 16.02
C ASP A 320 6.91 6.01 15.53
N ASN A 321 8.20 6.31 15.68
CA ASN A 321 8.80 7.56 15.23
C ASN A 321 9.02 7.68 13.70
N GLY A 322 8.76 6.61 12.93
CA GLY A 322 8.89 6.57 11.47
C GLY A 322 10.30 6.69 10.91
N THR A 323 11.34 6.78 11.74
CA THR A 323 12.67 7.29 11.31
C THR A 323 13.80 6.28 11.52
N ASP A 324 13.87 5.64 12.68
CA ASP A 324 15.01 4.80 13.09
C ASP A 324 14.55 3.44 13.63
N TYR A 325 15.47 2.69 14.23
CA TYR A 325 15.21 1.35 14.76
C TYR A 325 14.77 1.33 16.23
N ALA A 326 14.39 2.46 16.82
CA ALA A 326 13.97 2.51 18.22
C ALA A 326 12.75 1.63 18.53
N TYR A 327 11.91 1.36 17.52
CA TYR A 327 10.80 0.40 17.63
C TYR A 327 11.24 -1.02 18.04
N GLU A 328 12.47 -1.43 17.73
CA GLU A 328 13.03 -2.73 18.14
C GLU A 328 13.25 -2.82 19.65
N ASN A 329 13.36 -1.65 20.32
CA ASN A 329 13.49 -1.53 21.77
C ASN A 329 12.16 -1.20 22.46
N GLY A 330 11.03 -1.31 21.75
CA GLY A 330 9.72 -0.98 22.30
C GLY A 330 9.34 0.49 22.21
N GLU A 331 10.00 1.33 21.40
CA GLU A 331 9.56 2.73 21.20
C GLU A 331 8.46 2.83 20.13
N TYR A 332 7.30 2.23 20.43
CA TYR A 332 6.11 2.28 19.59
C TYR A 332 4.83 2.21 20.43
N ASN A 333 3.71 2.62 19.86
CA ASN A 333 2.38 2.37 20.39
C ASN A 333 1.65 1.36 19.52
N LEU A 334 0.86 0.50 20.16
CA LEU A 334 -0.08 -0.38 19.50
C LEU A 334 -1.48 -0.04 20.01
N TYR A 335 -2.37 0.30 19.09
CA TYR A 335 -3.77 0.58 19.36
C TYR A 335 -4.62 -0.55 18.78
N HIS A 336 -5.55 -1.05 19.58
CA HIS A 336 -6.59 -1.98 19.16
C HIS A 336 -7.90 -1.20 19.14
N PHE A 337 -8.43 -1.00 17.95
CA PHE A 337 -9.73 -0.39 17.74
C PHE A 337 -10.77 -1.48 17.58
N SER A 338 -11.89 -1.35 18.28
CA SER A 338 -13.06 -2.18 18.03
C SER A 338 -14.36 -1.40 18.15
N VAL A 339 -15.48 -2.00 17.78
CA VAL A 339 -16.81 -1.40 17.93
C VAL A 339 -17.61 -2.26 18.89
N ASP A 340 -18.12 -1.68 19.97
CA ASP A 340 -18.94 -2.40 20.94
C ASP A 340 -20.37 -2.67 20.42
N ALA A 341 -21.14 -3.44 21.19
CA ALA A 341 -22.54 -3.75 20.85
C ALA A 341 -23.46 -2.51 20.78
N ALA A 342 -23.05 -1.35 21.31
CA ALA A 342 -23.77 -0.10 21.17
C ALA A 342 -23.36 0.69 19.91
N GLY A 343 -22.48 0.13 19.08
CA GLY A 343 -21.96 0.77 17.88
C GLY A 343 -20.92 1.85 18.16
N LYS A 344 -20.28 1.84 19.35
CA LYS A 344 -19.31 2.84 19.76
C LYS A 344 -17.89 2.29 19.64
N LEU A 345 -16.98 3.12 19.15
CA LEU A 345 -15.55 2.85 19.11
C LEU A 345 -14.99 2.63 20.53
N VAL A 346 -14.36 1.48 20.72
CA VAL A 346 -13.55 1.10 21.88
C VAL A 346 -12.08 1.13 21.46
N ILE A 347 -11.22 1.64 22.34
CA ILE A 347 -9.79 1.80 22.08
C ILE A 347 -9.02 1.15 23.22
N GLU A 348 -8.29 0.09 22.91
CA GLU A 348 -7.33 -0.53 23.81
C GLU A 348 -5.91 -0.23 23.37
N ARG A 349 -4.98 -0.19 24.33
CA ARG A 349 -3.57 0.14 24.11
C ARG A 349 -2.67 -0.91 24.73
N PRO A 350 -2.57 -2.10 24.11
CA PRO A 350 -1.77 -3.20 24.64
C PRO A 350 -0.28 -2.87 24.77
N HIS A 351 0.23 -1.89 24.02
CA HIS A 351 1.62 -1.45 24.14
C HIS A 351 1.74 0.07 24.01
N GLN A 352 2.50 0.67 24.93
CA GLN A 352 2.71 2.12 25.04
C GLN A 352 4.19 2.42 25.30
N GLY A 353 4.90 2.84 24.26
CA GLY A 353 6.31 3.20 24.32
C GLY A 353 6.68 4.41 23.47
N TYR A 354 5.69 5.06 22.84
CA TYR A 354 5.85 6.28 22.06
C TYR A 354 4.78 7.31 22.41
N VAL A 355 4.87 8.53 21.86
CA VAL A 355 3.89 9.60 22.14
C VAL A 355 2.51 9.23 21.60
N ASP A 356 1.47 9.47 22.41
CA ASP A 356 0.07 9.27 22.03
C ASP A 356 -0.39 10.26 20.95
N TYR A 357 -1.51 9.96 20.30
CA TYR A 357 -2.21 10.96 19.48
C TYR A 357 -2.81 12.03 20.40
N ALA A 358 -2.79 13.28 19.96
CA ALA A 358 -3.41 14.38 20.70
C ALA A 358 -4.93 14.15 20.87
N GLU A 359 -5.54 13.56 19.85
CA GLU A 359 -6.96 13.21 19.79
C GLU A 359 -7.17 12.05 18.82
N ILE A 360 -8.11 11.17 19.13
CA ILE A 360 -8.62 10.15 18.20
C ILE A 360 -10.10 10.45 17.94
N GLU A 361 -10.42 10.86 16.72
CA GLU A 361 -11.77 11.21 16.28
C GLU A 361 -12.38 10.05 15.49
N ALA A 362 -13.62 9.67 15.80
CA ALA A 362 -14.34 8.61 15.09
C ALA A 362 -15.43 9.16 14.18
N ILE A 363 -15.42 8.76 12.91
CA ILE A 363 -16.47 9.06 11.93
C ILE A 363 -17.16 7.74 11.57
N TYR A 364 -18.48 7.66 11.72
CA TYR A 364 -19.23 6.44 11.43
C TYR A 364 -19.87 6.51 10.04
N ILE A 365 -19.59 5.51 9.23
CA ILE A 365 -20.13 5.32 7.88
C ILE A 365 -21.14 4.16 7.93
N ARG A 366 -22.38 4.42 7.50
CA ARG A 366 -23.53 3.50 7.66
C ARG A 366 -24.18 3.19 6.33
#